data_AF-A0A0A2SSK8-F1
#
_entry.id   AF-A0A0A2SSK8-F1
#
_cell.length_a   1.000
_cell.length_b   1.000
_cell.length_c   1.000
_cell.angle_alpha   90.00
_cell.angle_beta   90.00
_cell.angle_gamma   90.00
#
_symmetry.space_group_name_H-M   'P 1'
#
loop_
_entity.id
_entity.type
_entity.pdbx_description
1 polymer ?
#
loop_
_entity_poly.entity_id
_entity_poly.type
_entity_poly.pdbx_seq_one_letter_code
_entity_poly.pdbx_strand_id
1 'polypeptide(L)'
;MPNKISRKQFAIGDLYFINEFEVNGLIHEIFHQKSYLPDFLTLNAGSVVFDVGANIGIFSLFALKQCHYDIEIYSFEPIPATFKCLKKNLARFKHNVHLYNTGIGNTPKDCSIDFTLFGESSVTATYKPSDKIISNFQPLLNYETLLKLSYFQNKSLYYQLKYLPFLRNYFIKKNYKNQTLETKVKCQLTSLGRFIEKNQIAHIDLLKIDVEGAELDVINSIKPEQFSFIKQLSIEVHDIDNRVEKLVSYLQKLGYVAYVDKNPIFAELGFNHHMIYAKIPEPTIVRQHEEQNNHENYIEARQYFYGLLAGGVRVKLLESMFELDLFRLFNDRPYWLENEIIKILELKPVRAKKWLHLLCCENFLKKITIGAQTGYQLAKSQLLLGDGGWGFKQYYDFYWQRMANEKLSSILRFTDPRFHVTWPPQNAEEANFLETWMTKTATPLIQTLFAYLDFNQYHSILDVGGGDGTIACALAQAYPHLKITVYNLPESAKIAQKHIATMGLQKRISVFAGDFIQDEQFPSGFDLILFVRVLWDWDESRKRKLLNMAYHALKKKGHVAICEGFKELCYDLCLTWEYSYIFADDFGTEVFKTSDEYKVMLQQIGFTPIPTQSTPASHTPGIVLLAEK
;
A
#
# COMPACT_ATOMS: atom_id res chain seq x y z
N MET A 1 -40.91 15.68 25.32
CA MET A 1 -40.68 15.22 23.93
C MET A 1 -41.90 14.44 23.47
N PRO A 2 -42.47 14.68 22.28
CA PRO A 2 -43.52 13.81 21.77
C PRO A 2 -42.86 12.48 21.38
N ASN A 3 -43.05 11.44 22.20
CA ASN A 3 -42.64 10.05 21.95
C ASN A 3 -43.43 9.40 20.78
N LYS A 4 -43.65 10.15 19.69
CA LYS A 4 -44.41 9.66 18.55
C LYS A 4 -43.47 8.87 17.65
N ILE A 5 -43.48 7.56 17.84
CA ILE A 5 -42.81 6.63 16.93
C ILE A 5 -43.51 6.71 15.58
N SER A 6 -42.77 7.12 14.57
CA SER A 6 -43.16 7.16 13.17
C SER A 6 -42.82 5.83 12.48
N ARG A 7 -43.42 5.57 11.31
CA ARG A 7 -43.24 4.33 10.53
C ARG A 7 -43.04 4.70 9.06
N LYS A 8 -42.10 4.04 8.38
CA LYS A 8 -41.96 4.07 6.92
C LYS A 8 -41.65 2.67 6.36
N GLN A 9 -41.89 2.49 5.07
CA GLN A 9 -41.44 1.30 4.35
C GLN A 9 -39.92 1.34 4.16
N PHE A 10 -39.26 0.19 4.35
CA PHE A 10 -37.82 0.01 4.19
C PHE A 10 -37.55 -1.36 3.56
N ALA A 11 -36.35 -1.56 3.01
CA ALA A 11 -36.00 -2.74 2.21
C ALA A 11 -36.17 -4.08 2.96
N ILE A 12 -36.15 -4.06 4.30
CA ILE A 12 -36.26 -5.24 5.17
C ILE A 12 -37.60 -5.23 5.95
N GLY A 13 -38.54 -4.37 5.53
CA GLY A 13 -39.88 -4.23 6.10
C GLY A 13 -40.15 -2.85 6.71
N ASP A 14 -41.10 -2.79 7.64
CA ASP A 14 -41.43 -1.53 8.31
C ASP A 14 -40.31 -1.08 9.24
N LEU A 15 -39.89 0.17 9.06
CA LEU A 15 -38.93 0.83 9.92
C LEU A 15 -39.63 1.85 10.82
N TYR A 16 -39.46 1.67 12.12
CA TYR A 16 -39.97 2.51 13.20
C TYR A 16 -38.85 3.42 13.72
N PHE A 17 -39.15 4.71 13.85
CA PHE A 17 -38.16 5.73 14.20
C PHE A 17 -38.76 6.94 14.92
N ILE A 18 -37.90 7.77 15.51
CA ILE A 18 -38.30 9.01 16.21
C ILE A 18 -38.13 10.22 15.28
N ASN A 19 -36.94 10.38 14.68
CA ASN A 19 -36.61 11.48 13.78
C ASN A 19 -36.21 10.93 12.40
N GLU A 20 -36.91 11.37 11.35
CA GLU A 20 -36.68 10.89 9.98
C GLU A 20 -35.31 11.30 9.42
N PHE A 21 -34.85 12.50 9.76
CA PHE A 21 -33.57 13.04 9.28
C PHE A 21 -32.40 12.22 9.84
N GLU A 22 -32.41 11.95 11.15
CA GLU A 22 -31.41 11.09 11.82
C GLU A 22 -31.36 9.70 11.18
N VAL A 23 -32.51 9.09 10.94
CA VAL A 23 -32.57 7.76 10.33
C VAL A 23 -32.07 7.71 8.90
N ASN A 24 -32.33 8.74 8.10
CA ASN A 24 -31.77 8.79 6.74
C ASN A 24 -30.24 8.89 6.76
N GLY A 25 -29.67 9.64 7.71
CA GLY A 25 -28.23 9.67 7.96
C GLY A 25 -27.67 8.30 8.31
N LEU A 26 -28.26 7.62 9.31
CA LEU A 26 -27.85 6.28 9.72
C LEU A 26 -27.97 5.25 8.60
N ILE A 27 -29.03 5.30 7.78
CA ILE A 27 -29.18 4.40 6.62
C ILE A 27 -28.06 4.66 5.60
N HIS A 28 -27.75 5.93 5.31
CA HIS A 28 -26.67 6.27 4.40
C HIS A 28 -25.32 5.74 4.91
N GLU A 29 -24.99 6.01 6.16
CA GLU A 29 -23.77 5.55 6.80
C GLU A 29 -23.65 4.01 6.82
N ILE A 30 -24.70 3.32 7.24
CA ILE A 30 -24.64 1.88 7.46
C ILE A 30 -24.84 1.08 6.16
N PHE A 31 -25.85 1.42 5.34
CA PHE A 31 -26.17 0.64 4.14
C PHE A 31 -25.41 1.09 2.89
N HIS A 32 -25.15 2.39 2.75
CA HIS A 32 -24.47 2.91 1.55
C HIS A 32 -22.95 2.98 1.76
N GLN A 33 -22.49 3.59 2.85
CA GLN A 33 -21.06 3.73 3.13
C GLN A 33 -20.46 2.47 3.78
N LYS A 34 -21.29 1.58 4.32
CA LYS A 34 -20.85 0.35 5.02
C LYS A 34 -19.83 0.65 6.13
N SER A 35 -19.97 1.78 6.82
CA SER A 35 -18.96 2.28 7.76
C SER A 35 -18.59 1.29 8.87
N TYR A 36 -19.47 0.38 9.28
CA TYR A 36 -19.20 -0.59 10.34
C TYR A 36 -18.79 -1.99 9.83
N LEU A 37 -18.71 -2.18 8.52
CA LEU A 37 -18.29 -3.44 7.88
C LEU A 37 -17.57 -3.13 6.54
N PRO A 38 -16.37 -2.53 6.58
CA PRO A 38 -15.54 -2.34 5.39
C PRO A 38 -14.99 -3.69 4.91
N ASP A 39 -14.44 -3.75 3.70
CA ASP A 39 -13.85 -4.97 3.10
C ASP A 39 -12.74 -5.62 3.96
N PHE A 40 -12.15 -4.85 4.89
CA PHE A 40 -11.21 -5.37 5.86
C PHE A 40 -11.84 -6.38 6.84
N LEU A 41 -13.13 -6.25 7.16
CA LEU A 41 -13.89 -7.11 8.05
C LEU A 41 -14.83 -8.03 7.26
N THR A 42 -15.12 -9.22 7.78
CA THR A 42 -15.96 -10.21 7.09
C THR A 42 -17.09 -10.69 7.99
N LEU A 43 -18.32 -10.67 7.48
CA LEU A 43 -19.47 -11.19 8.20
C LEU A 43 -20.17 -12.26 7.35
N ASN A 44 -20.32 -13.46 7.92
CA ASN A 44 -20.80 -14.65 7.21
C ASN A 44 -22.10 -15.17 7.83
N ALA A 45 -22.77 -16.05 7.09
CA ALA A 45 -23.89 -16.82 7.63
C ALA A 45 -23.43 -17.62 8.87
N GLY A 46 -24.27 -17.65 9.91
CA GLY A 46 -23.99 -18.28 11.20
C GLY A 46 -23.13 -17.44 12.16
N SER A 47 -22.73 -16.21 11.80
CA SER A 47 -21.90 -15.37 12.66
C SER A 47 -22.61 -14.91 13.93
N VAL A 48 -21.84 -14.66 15.00
CA VAL A 48 -22.31 -14.03 16.25
C VAL A 48 -21.87 -12.57 16.31
N VAL A 49 -22.82 -11.64 16.37
CA VAL A 49 -22.57 -10.19 16.35
C VAL A 49 -23.01 -9.52 17.63
N PHE A 50 -22.18 -8.65 18.14
CA PHE A 50 -22.50 -7.76 19.25
C PHE A 50 -22.61 -6.33 18.71
N ASP A 51 -23.80 -5.74 18.79
CA ASP A 51 -24.08 -4.35 18.44
C ASP A 51 -24.23 -3.52 19.72
N VAL A 52 -23.12 -2.90 20.14
CA VAL A 52 -23.08 -2.04 21.32
C VAL A 52 -23.39 -0.60 20.89
N GLY A 53 -24.48 -0.07 21.45
CA GLY A 53 -25.09 1.19 21.01
C GLY A 53 -25.94 1.00 19.75
N ALA A 54 -26.88 0.06 19.84
CA ALA A 54 -27.68 -0.37 18.69
C ALA A 54 -28.69 0.69 18.21
N ASN A 55 -28.98 1.71 19.01
CA ASN A 55 -29.96 2.75 18.72
C ASN A 55 -31.32 2.13 18.35
N ILE A 56 -31.84 2.39 17.15
CA ILE A 56 -33.08 1.79 16.63
C ILE A 56 -32.84 0.49 15.84
N GLY A 57 -31.60 -0.01 15.75
CA GLY A 57 -31.23 -1.29 15.15
C GLY A 57 -30.93 -1.26 13.65
N ILE A 58 -30.52 -0.12 13.09
CA ILE A 58 -30.19 -0.04 11.66
C ILE A 58 -29.02 -0.96 11.32
N PHE A 59 -27.98 -1.01 12.16
CA PHE A 59 -26.85 -1.92 11.97
C PHE A 59 -27.27 -3.38 12.13
N SER A 60 -28.05 -3.75 13.14
CA SER A 60 -28.59 -5.11 13.26
C SER A 60 -29.38 -5.55 12.03
N LEU A 61 -30.22 -4.66 11.46
CA LEU A 61 -30.94 -4.93 10.22
C LEU A 61 -30.00 -5.10 9.01
N PHE A 62 -28.94 -4.30 8.93
CA PHE A 62 -27.90 -4.43 7.92
C PHE A 62 -27.20 -5.79 8.02
N ALA A 63 -26.74 -6.18 9.22
CA ALA A 63 -26.08 -7.45 9.47
C ALA A 63 -27.00 -8.65 9.15
N LEU A 64 -28.27 -8.60 9.55
CA LEU A 64 -29.28 -9.59 9.18
C LEU A 64 -29.41 -9.73 7.66
N LYS A 65 -29.49 -8.62 6.93
CA LYS A 65 -29.60 -8.66 5.47
C LYS A 65 -28.33 -9.22 4.82
N GLN A 66 -27.15 -8.81 5.30
CA GLN A 66 -25.86 -9.23 4.79
C GLN A 66 -25.66 -10.74 4.90
N CYS A 67 -26.12 -11.36 5.99
CA CYS A 67 -25.99 -12.79 6.23
C CYS A 67 -27.23 -13.60 5.86
N HIS A 68 -28.11 -13.07 4.99
CA HIS A 68 -29.34 -13.75 4.57
C HIS A 68 -30.22 -14.24 5.74
N TYR A 69 -30.25 -13.47 6.83
CA TYR A 69 -30.95 -13.73 8.10
C TYR A 69 -30.41 -14.90 8.95
N ASP A 70 -29.35 -15.56 8.50
CA ASP A 70 -28.64 -16.61 9.24
C ASP A 70 -27.49 -15.98 10.03
N ILE A 71 -27.79 -15.43 11.21
CA ILE A 71 -26.84 -14.75 12.08
C ILE A 71 -27.45 -14.63 13.48
N GLU A 72 -26.64 -14.60 14.53
CA GLU A 72 -27.08 -14.32 15.90
C GLU A 72 -26.61 -12.93 16.32
N ILE A 73 -27.52 -12.07 16.82
CA ILE A 73 -27.20 -10.67 17.15
C ILE A 73 -27.59 -10.35 18.59
N TYR A 74 -26.65 -9.78 19.34
CA TYR A 74 -26.86 -9.21 20.68
C TYR A 74 -26.80 -7.69 20.57
N SER A 75 -27.95 -7.02 20.70
CA SER A 75 -28.07 -5.56 20.58
C SER A 75 -28.31 -4.89 21.93
N PHE A 76 -27.48 -3.90 22.24
CA PHE A 76 -27.51 -3.15 23.50
C PHE A 76 -27.86 -1.70 23.22
N GLU A 77 -28.98 -1.22 23.75
CA GLU A 77 -29.41 0.17 23.64
C GLU A 77 -29.92 0.69 24.99
N PRO A 78 -29.26 1.70 25.60
CA PRO A 78 -29.65 2.22 26.90
C PRO A 78 -30.93 3.05 26.88
N ILE A 79 -31.17 3.85 25.84
CA ILE A 79 -32.22 4.86 25.85
C ILE A 79 -33.60 4.20 25.59
N PRO A 80 -34.58 4.33 26.51
CA PRO A 80 -35.85 3.63 26.38
C PRO A 80 -36.65 3.96 25.09
N ALA A 81 -36.51 5.18 24.58
CA ALA A 81 -37.23 5.64 23.40
C ALA A 81 -36.73 4.97 22.11
N THR A 82 -35.41 4.93 21.91
CA THR A 82 -34.74 4.25 20.78
C THR A 82 -34.83 2.73 20.94
N PHE A 83 -34.68 2.19 22.15
CA PHE A 83 -34.88 0.76 22.43
C PHE A 83 -36.29 0.28 22.06
N LYS A 84 -37.33 1.12 22.29
CA LYS A 84 -38.70 0.80 21.85
C LYS A 84 -38.82 0.71 20.33
N CYS A 85 -38.03 1.50 19.59
CA CYS A 85 -37.95 1.40 18.13
C CYS A 85 -37.16 0.16 17.71
N LEU A 86 -35.99 -0.09 18.32
CA LEU A 86 -35.18 -1.31 18.14
C LEU A 86 -36.03 -2.58 18.27
N LYS A 87 -36.80 -2.68 19.36
CA LYS A 87 -37.70 -3.81 19.61
C LYS A 87 -38.76 -3.99 18.53
N LYS A 88 -39.32 -2.90 18.00
CA LYS A 88 -40.29 -2.98 16.90
C LYS A 88 -39.65 -3.37 15.58
N ASN A 89 -38.47 -2.82 15.28
CA ASN A 89 -37.73 -3.06 14.05
C ASN A 89 -37.25 -4.52 13.94
N LEU A 90 -36.80 -5.09 15.05
CA LEU A 90 -36.26 -6.45 15.10
C LEU A 90 -37.27 -7.51 15.57
N ALA A 91 -38.53 -7.14 15.81
CA ALA A 91 -39.58 -8.05 16.29
C ALA A 91 -39.78 -9.30 15.41
N ARG A 92 -39.57 -9.17 14.10
CA ARG A 92 -39.70 -10.25 13.12
C ARG A 92 -38.56 -11.27 13.17
N PHE A 93 -37.46 -10.95 13.86
CA PHE A 93 -36.24 -11.75 13.93
C PHE A 93 -35.96 -12.26 15.37
N LYS A 94 -36.99 -12.34 16.21
CA LYS A 94 -36.90 -12.68 17.64
C LYS A 94 -36.18 -13.99 17.99
N HIS A 95 -35.98 -14.89 17.02
CA HIS A 95 -35.28 -16.15 17.20
C HIS A 95 -33.75 -16.01 17.11
N ASN A 96 -33.30 -14.97 16.41
CA ASN A 96 -31.91 -14.75 16.02
C ASN A 96 -31.33 -13.46 16.62
N VAL A 97 -32.15 -12.70 17.37
CA VAL A 97 -31.79 -11.39 17.90
C VAL A 97 -32.18 -11.27 19.36
N HIS A 98 -31.20 -10.94 20.19
CA HIS A 98 -31.31 -10.73 21.64
C HIS A 98 -31.17 -9.24 21.96
N LEU A 99 -32.19 -8.67 22.61
CA LEU A 99 -32.30 -7.23 22.83
C LEU A 99 -32.17 -6.88 24.31
N TYR A 100 -31.26 -5.97 24.65
CA TYR A 100 -31.02 -5.53 26.02
C TYR A 100 -31.18 -4.01 26.15
N ASN A 101 -32.13 -3.58 26.99
CA ASN A 101 -32.31 -2.16 27.34
C ASN A 101 -31.26 -1.74 28.39
N THR A 102 -29.99 -1.82 28.03
CA THR A 102 -28.86 -1.45 28.89
C THR A 102 -27.74 -0.89 28.04
N GLY A 103 -27.00 0.06 28.59
CA GLY A 103 -25.72 0.48 28.03
C GLY A 103 -24.60 -0.45 28.46
N ILE A 104 -23.48 -0.36 27.74
CA ILE A 104 -22.22 -1.01 28.08
C ILE A 104 -21.19 0.06 28.43
N GLY A 105 -20.45 -0.13 29.50
CA GLY A 105 -19.38 0.77 29.94
C GLY A 105 -18.52 0.17 31.04
N ASN A 106 -17.54 0.94 31.52
CA ASN A 106 -16.62 0.49 32.55
C ASN A 106 -17.21 0.69 33.95
N THR A 107 -17.98 -0.29 34.42
CA THR A 107 -18.57 -0.28 35.77
C THR A 107 -18.25 -1.56 36.54
N PRO A 108 -17.88 -1.48 37.84
CA PRO A 108 -17.60 -2.66 38.65
C PRO A 108 -18.84 -3.50 38.98
N LYS A 109 -20.05 -2.92 38.90
CA LYS A 109 -21.34 -3.62 39.10
C LYS A 109 -22.42 -3.05 38.19
N ASP A 110 -23.49 -3.80 37.96
CA ASP A 110 -24.68 -3.28 37.27
C ASP A 110 -25.23 -2.07 38.05
N CYS A 111 -25.48 -0.97 37.36
CA CYS A 111 -25.88 0.28 37.98
C CYS A 111 -26.83 1.08 37.08
N SER A 112 -27.43 2.12 37.66
CA SER A 112 -28.20 3.11 36.90
C SER A 112 -27.45 4.44 36.87
N ILE A 113 -27.26 4.99 35.68
CA ILE A 113 -26.55 6.25 35.44
C ILE A 113 -27.39 7.17 34.55
N ASP A 114 -27.15 8.47 34.65
CA ASP A 114 -27.75 9.46 33.77
C ASP A 114 -27.04 9.47 32.41
N PHE A 115 -27.79 9.25 31.34
CA PHE A 115 -27.39 9.59 29.98
C PHE A 115 -27.90 10.98 29.65
N THR A 116 -27.08 11.76 28.96
CA THR A 116 -27.39 13.13 28.51
C THR A 116 -27.72 13.09 27.02
N LEU A 117 -28.90 13.60 26.68
CA LEU A 117 -29.33 13.90 25.32
C LEU A 117 -29.12 15.39 25.06
N PHE A 118 -28.67 15.73 23.86
CA PHE A 118 -28.38 17.10 23.46
C PHE A 118 -29.37 17.58 22.40
N GLY A 119 -30.00 18.72 22.64
CA GLY A 119 -30.98 19.33 21.75
C GLY A 119 -32.21 18.44 21.57
N GLU A 120 -32.62 18.23 20.32
CA GLU A 120 -33.72 17.34 19.95
C GLU A 120 -33.24 15.96 19.48
N SER A 121 -31.92 15.73 19.48
CA SER A 121 -31.31 14.51 18.95
C SER A 121 -31.38 13.36 19.93
N SER A 122 -31.87 12.22 19.45
CA SER A 122 -31.91 10.96 20.21
C SER A 122 -30.73 10.03 19.91
N VAL A 123 -30.01 10.27 18.81
CA VAL A 123 -28.87 9.44 18.39
C VAL A 123 -27.59 9.73 19.17
N THR A 124 -27.44 10.95 19.68
CA THR A 124 -26.20 11.42 20.33
C THR A 124 -26.16 11.26 21.85
N ALA A 125 -26.94 10.33 22.40
CA ALA A 125 -27.07 10.17 23.84
C ALA A 125 -25.83 9.53 24.46
N THR A 126 -25.29 10.10 25.54
CA THR A 126 -24.05 9.61 26.15
C THR A 126 -24.04 9.78 27.67
N TYR A 127 -23.30 8.93 28.38
CA TYR A 127 -22.96 9.17 29.79
C TYR A 127 -21.63 9.93 29.97
N LYS A 128 -20.98 10.34 28.86
CA LYS A 128 -19.78 11.19 28.80
C LYS A 128 -20.09 12.55 28.15
N PRO A 129 -20.93 13.41 28.77
CA PRO A 129 -21.39 14.65 28.14
C PRO A 129 -20.25 15.63 27.82
N SER A 130 -19.19 15.69 28.63
CA SER A 130 -17.99 16.50 28.38
C SER A 130 -17.32 16.16 27.05
N ASP A 131 -17.13 14.86 26.81
CA ASP A 131 -16.44 14.33 25.65
C ASP A 131 -17.26 14.62 24.39
N LYS A 132 -18.59 14.49 24.48
CA LYS A 132 -19.52 14.79 23.40
C LYS A 132 -19.56 16.28 23.05
N ILE A 133 -19.48 17.16 24.05
CA ILE A 133 -19.36 18.62 23.84
C ILE A 133 -18.12 18.93 22.98
N ILE A 134 -16.97 18.37 23.36
CA ILE A 134 -15.69 18.59 22.68
C ILE A 134 -15.75 18.08 21.24
N SER A 135 -16.22 16.84 21.06
CA SER A 135 -16.13 16.14 19.78
C SER A 135 -17.20 16.53 18.75
N ASN A 136 -18.44 16.80 19.17
CA ASN A 136 -19.58 17.00 18.25
C ASN A 136 -20.10 18.44 18.22
N PHE A 137 -19.93 19.21 19.30
CA PHE A 137 -20.55 20.53 19.41
C PHE A 137 -19.55 21.69 19.29
N GLN A 138 -18.33 21.54 19.79
CA GLN A 138 -17.30 22.59 19.70
C GLN A 138 -17.00 23.06 18.26
N PRO A 139 -16.98 22.19 17.23
CA PRO A 139 -16.81 22.62 15.84
C PRO A 139 -17.92 23.59 15.36
N LEU A 140 -19.12 23.53 15.95
CA LEU A 140 -20.25 24.40 15.58
C LEU A 140 -20.07 25.86 16.04
N LEU A 141 -19.07 26.15 16.88
CA LEU A 141 -18.68 27.52 17.21
C LEU A 141 -17.89 28.18 16.09
N ASN A 142 -17.32 27.40 15.16
CA ASN A 142 -16.62 27.91 14.00
C ASN A 142 -17.62 28.36 12.91
N TYR A 143 -17.48 29.59 12.44
CA TYR A 143 -18.35 30.17 11.43
C TYR A 143 -18.37 29.39 10.12
N GLU A 144 -17.20 29.03 9.59
CA GLU A 144 -17.07 28.35 8.29
C GLU A 144 -17.67 26.93 8.35
N THR A 145 -17.36 26.20 9.42
CA THR A 145 -17.96 24.88 9.70
C THR A 145 -19.48 24.99 9.77
N LEU A 146 -19.99 25.91 10.59
CA LEU A 146 -21.44 26.08 10.78
C LEU A 146 -22.14 26.55 9.50
N LEU A 147 -21.49 27.42 8.70
CA LEU A 147 -22.01 27.88 7.42
C LEU A 147 -22.15 26.71 6.43
N LYS A 148 -21.11 25.87 6.30
CA LYS A 148 -21.14 24.68 5.43
C LYS A 148 -22.24 23.70 5.85
N LEU A 149 -22.34 23.40 7.15
CA LEU A 149 -23.35 22.47 7.67
C LEU A 149 -24.78 23.00 7.53
N SER A 150 -25.00 24.28 7.88
CA SER A 150 -26.32 24.90 7.82
C SER A 150 -26.88 24.96 6.40
N TYR A 151 -26.03 25.01 5.36
CA TYR A 151 -26.49 24.94 3.97
C TYR A 151 -27.36 23.70 3.69
N PHE A 152 -27.00 22.56 4.29
CA PHE A 152 -27.70 21.29 4.11
C PHE A 152 -28.78 21.06 5.17
N GLN A 153 -28.52 21.45 6.42
CA GLN A 153 -29.36 21.10 7.56
C GLN A 153 -30.42 22.16 7.92
N ASN A 154 -30.09 23.45 7.71
CA ASN A 154 -30.94 24.56 8.13
C ASN A 154 -30.74 25.78 7.23
N LYS A 155 -31.44 25.81 6.08
CA LYS A 155 -31.36 26.91 5.09
C LYS A 155 -31.59 28.27 5.72
N SER A 156 -32.48 28.38 6.70
CA SER A 156 -32.75 29.66 7.40
C SER A 156 -31.50 30.16 8.13
N LEU A 157 -30.85 29.29 8.91
CA LEU A 157 -29.59 29.59 9.59
C LEU A 157 -28.47 29.89 8.59
N TYR A 158 -28.39 29.18 7.46
CA TYR A 158 -27.42 29.47 6.40
C TYR A 158 -27.56 30.89 5.85
N TYR A 159 -28.78 31.30 5.50
CA TYR A 159 -29.04 32.64 4.98
C TYR A 159 -28.76 33.72 6.04
N GLN A 160 -29.11 33.46 7.31
CA GLN A 160 -28.78 34.33 8.43
C GLN A 160 -27.27 34.50 8.60
N LEU A 161 -26.50 33.40 8.57
CA LEU A 161 -25.05 33.42 8.70
C LEU A 161 -24.37 34.07 7.49
N LYS A 162 -24.88 33.86 6.27
CA LYS A 162 -24.29 34.38 5.04
C LYS A 162 -24.51 35.88 4.88
N TYR A 163 -25.75 36.35 5.06
CA TYR A 163 -26.17 37.70 4.67
C TYR A 163 -26.33 38.70 5.83
N LEU A 164 -26.24 38.27 7.10
CA LEU A 164 -26.31 39.15 8.27
C LEU A 164 -24.99 39.12 9.08
N PRO A 165 -23.88 39.66 8.55
CA PRO A 165 -22.56 39.55 9.18
C PRO A 165 -22.50 40.14 10.59
N PHE A 166 -23.25 41.22 10.86
CA PHE A 166 -23.31 41.89 12.17
C PHE A 166 -24.01 41.07 13.26
N LEU A 167 -24.83 40.06 12.90
CA LEU A 167 -25.50 39.15 13.84
C LEU A 167 -24.88 37.74 13.86
N ARG A 168 -23.80 37.47 13.11
CA ARG A 168 -23.19 36.13 13.02
C ARG A 168 -22.88 35.52 14.39
N ASN A 169 -22.21 36.27 15.26
CA ASN A 169 -21.86 35.79 16.60
C ASN A 169 -23.10 35.46 17.43
N TYR A 170 -24.19 36.21 17.28
CA TYR A 170 -25.46 35.91 17.92
C TYR A 170 -26.06 34.60 17.40
N PHE A 171 -26.10 34.40 16.08
CA PHE A 171 -26.63 33.17 15.48
C PHE A 171 -25.81 31.93 15.81
N ILE A 172 -24.47 32.03 15.81
CA ILE A 172 -23.57 30.95 16.23
C ILE A 172 -23.85 30.56 17.68
N LYS A 173 -23.84 31.53 18.61
CA LYS A 173 -24.11 31.28 20.04
C LYS A 173 -25.51 30.74 20.29
N LYS A 174 -26.52 31.26 19.57
CA LYS A 174 -27.91 30.79 19.67
C LYS A 174 -28.04 29.35 19.18
N ASN A 175 -27.46 29.03 18.03
CA ASN A 175 -27.45 27.68 17.48
C ASN A 175 -26.75 26.71 18.45
N TYR A 176 -25.55 27.06 18.90
CA TYR A 176 -24.79 26.26 19.86
C TYR A 176 -25.60 26.00 21.13
N LYS A 177 -26.14 27.05 21.75
CA LYS A 177 -26.96 26.93 22.97
C LYS A 177 -28.15 26.00 22.79
N ASN A 178 -28.84 26.07 21.64
CA ASN A 178 -29.99 25.22 21.36
C ASN A 178 -29.58 23.75 21.15
N GLN A 179 -28.47 23.51 20.44
CA GLN A 179 -27.98 22.16 20.18
C GLN A 179 -27.37 21.51 21.43
N THR A 180 -26.84 22.28 22.36
CA THR A 180 -26.29 21.78 23.62
C THR A 180 -27.29 21.80 24.78
N LEU A 181 -28.61 21.90 24.51
CA LEU A 181 -29.62 21.79 25.56
C LEU A 181 -29.63 20.36 26.11
N GLU A 182 -29.34 20.19 27.39
CA GLU A 182 -29.23 18.88 28.01
C GLU A 182 -30.59 18.38 28.53
N THR A 183 -30.93 17.14 28.19
CA THR A 183 -31.99 16.38 28.85
C THR A 183 -31.38 15.10 29.41
N LYS A 184 -31.62 14.80 30.68
CA LYS A 184 -31.09 13.59 31.33
C LYS A 184 -32.10 12.47 31.37
N VAL A 185 -31.66 11.26 31.08
CA VAL A 185 -32.46 10.03 31.14
C VAL A 185 -31.69 8.97 31.92
N LYS A 186 -32.31 8.43 32.97
CA LYS A 186 -31.73 7.31 33.73
C LYS A 186 -31.81 6.02 32.94
N CYS A 187 -30.65 5.40 32.74
CA CYS A 187 -30.51 4.14 32.02
C CYS A 187 -29.76 3.12 32.88
N GLN A 188 -29.91 1.84 32.55
CA GLN A 188 -29.09 0.77 33.13
C GLN A 188 -27.75 0.69 32.40
N LEU A 189 -26.69 0.37 33.13
CA LEU A 189 -25.33 0.21 32.63
C LEU A 189 -24.72 -1.07 33.19
N THR A 190 -24.08 -1.87 32.33
CA THR A 190 -23.30 -3.05 32.70
C THR A 190 -21.94 -3.03 31.99
N SER A 191 -21.05 -3.98 32.28
CA SER A 191 -19.78 -4.16 31.57
C SER A 191 -19.87 -5.31 30.56
N LEU A 192 -19.15 -5.21 29.45
CA LEU A 192 -19.19 -6.24 28.42
C LEU A 192 -18.54 -7.54 28.91
N GLY A 193 -17.42 -7.46 29.63
CA GLY A 193 -16.76 -8.64 30.17
C GLY A 193 -17.62 -9.43 31.15
N ARG A 194 -18.43 -8.75 31.99
CA ARG A 194 -19.40 -9.40 32.88
C ARG A 194 -20.53 -10.04 32.09
N PHE A 195 -21.01 -9.35 31.04
CA PHE A 195 -22.05 -9.89 30.18
C PHE A 195 -21.59 -11.18 29.48
N ILE A 196 -20.36 -11.19 28.93
CA ILE A 196 -19.73 -12.35 28.31
C ILE A 196 -19.70 -13.53 29.29
N GLU A 197 -19.26 -13.31 30.53
CA GLU A 197 -19.21 -14.34 31.58
C GLU A 197 -20.59 -14.87 31.97
N LYS A 198 -21.52 -13.97 32.26
CA LYS A 198 -22.86 -14.32 32.74
C LYS A 198 -23.64 -15.14 31.72
N ASN A 199 -23.45 -14.84 30.44
CA ASN A 199 -24.15 -15.51 29.33
C ASN A 199 -23.30 -16.61 28.67
N GLN A 200 -22.12 -16.92 29.21
CA GLN A 200 -21.22 -17.98 28.71
C GLN A 200 -20.89 -17.83 27.21
N ILE A 201 -20.63 -16.59 26.78
CA ILE A 201 -20.30 -16.28 25.40
C ILE A 201 -18.87 -16.75 25.13
N ALA A 202 -18.73 -17.74 24.26
CA ALA A 202 -17.45 -18.35 23.91
C ALA A 202 -16.85 -17.78 22.61
N HIS A 203 -17.66 -17.11 21.77
CA HIS A 203 -17.26 -16.62 20.46
C HIS A 203 -18.11 -15.42 20.03
N ILE A 204 -17.46 -14.43 19.42
CA ILE A 204 -18.03 -13.20 18.87
C ILE A 204 -17.32 -12.94 17.53
N ASP A 205 -18.01 -13.14 16.41
CA ASP A 205 -17.44 -12.90 15.09
C ASP A 205 -17.24 -11.41 14.81
N LEU A 206 -18.13 -10.54 15.29
CA LEU A 206 -18.00 -9.10 15.12
C LEU A 206 -18.51 -8.35 16.35
N LEU A 207 -17.63 -7.55 16.95
CA LEU A 207 -17.99 -6.59 17.99
C LEU A 207 -18.03 -5.17 17.40
N LYS A 208 -19.24 -4.64 17.21
CA LYS A 208 -19.46 -3.23 16.84
C LYS A 208 -19.64 -2.40 18.10
N ILE A 209 -18.94 -1.27 18.16
CA ILE A 209 -19.02 -0.29 19.26
C ILE A 209 -19.21 1.10 18.67
N ASP A 210 -20.36 1.69 18.96
CA ASP A 210 -20.62 3.12 18.78
C ASP A 210 -21.44 3.57 20.00
N VAL A 211 -20.77 4.23 20.94
CA VAL A 211 -21.33 4.58 22.25
C VAL A 211 -21.08 6.05 22.61
N GLU A 212 -20.85 6.87 21.59
CA GLU A 212 -20.85 8.32 21.69
C GLU A 212 -19.92 8.88 22.79
N GLY A 213 -18.64 8.49 22.74
CA GLY A 213 -17.57 8.97 23.63
C GLY A 213 -17.19 8.03 24.77
N ALA A 214 -17.83 6.87 24.89
CA ALA A 214 -17.56 5.86 25.92
C ALA A 214 -16.77 4.63 25.41
N GLU A 215 -16.13 4.72 24.24
CA GLU A 215 -15.56 3.56 23.55
C GLU A 215 -14.44 2.89 24.35
N LEU A 216 -13.56 3.71 24.92
CA LEU A 216 -12.45 3.22 25.76
C LEU A 216 -12.98 2.58 27.05
N ASP A 217 -14.11 3.06 27.58
CA ASP A 217 -14.75 2.43 28.74
C ASP A 217 -15.30 1.03 28.36
N VAL A 218 -15.89 0.87 27.18
CA VAL A 218 -16.36 -0.44 26.69
C VAL A 218 -15.18 -1.41 26.57
N ILE A 219 -14.10 -1.00 25.90
CA ILE A 219 -12.90 -1.83 25.71
C ILE A 219 -12.24 -2.20 27.04
N ASN A 220 -12.09 -1.25 27.96
CA ASN A 220 -11.53 -1.51 29.30
C ASN A 220 -12.45 -2.37 30.19
N SER A 221 -13.71 -2.55 29.81
CA SER A 221 -14.66 -3.39 30.53
C SER A 221 -14.56 -4.89 30.17
N ILE A 222 -13.78 -5.22 29.13
CA ILE A 222 -13.50 -6.58 28.64
C ILE A 222 -12.19 -7.05 29.28
N LYS A 223 -12.15 -8.27 29.81
CA LYS A 223 -10.91 -8.84 30.37
C LYS A 223 -9.95 -9.21 29.23
N PRO A 224 -8.62 -9.07 29.40
CA PRO A 224 -7.65 -9.37 28.35
C PRO A 224 -7.82 -10.76 27.72
N GLU A 225 -8.16 -11.77 28.52
CA GLU A 225 -8.32 -13.16 28.05
C GLU A 225 -9.57 -13.32 27.16
N GLN A 226 -10.59 -12.48 27.37
CA GLN A 226 -11.85 -12.52 26.62
C GLN A 226 -11.70 -11.96 25.20
N PHE A 227 -10.63 -11.21 24.91
CA PHE A 227 -10.34 -10.78 23.53
C PHE A 227 -10.03 -11.95 22.59
N SER A 228 -9.70 -13.13 23.12
CA SER A 228 -9.59 -14.36 22.32
C SER A 228 -10.93 -14.86 21.79
N PHE A 229 -12.05 -14.46 22.40
CA PHE A 229 -13.40 -14.79 21.94
C PHE A 229 -13.87 -13.85 20.84
N ILE A 230 -13.21 -12.72 20.64
CA ILE A 230 -13.60 -11.71 19.67
C ILE A 230 -12.75 -11.91 18.42
N LYS A 231 -13.37 -12.18 17.28
CA LYS A 231 -12.64 -12.38 16.02
C LYS A 231 -12.23 -11.04 15.40
N GLN A 232 -13.15 -10.08 15.40
CA GLN A 232 -12.92 -8.76 14.81
C GLN A 232 -13.79 -7.67 15.45
N LEU A 233 -13.36 -6.41 15.32
CA LEU A 233 -13.95 -5.23 15.93
C LEU A 233 -14.17 -4.13 14.89
N SER A 234 -15.28 -3.40 15.02
CA SER A 234 -15.53 -2.13 14.35
C SER A 234 -15.92 -1.09 15.40
N ILE A 235 -15.09 -0.08 15.61
CA ILE A 235 -15.23 0.88 16.70
C ILE A 235 -15.28 2.29 16.13
N GLU A 236 -16.37 3.00 16.35
CA GLU A 236 -16.45 4.44 16.07
C GLU A 236 -15.95 5.20 17.28
N VAL A 237 -14.81 5.89 17.15
CA VAL A 237 -14.08 6.52 18.24
C VAL A 237 -14.09 8.04 18.12
N HIS A 238 -14.55 8.67 19.19
CA HIS A 238 -14.37 10.10 19.43
C HIS A 238 -12.96 10.34 19.98
N ASP A 239 -12.06 10.86 19.16
CA ASP A 239 -10.65 10.99 19.55
C ASP A 239 -10.43 12.17 20.50
N ILE A 240 -10.27 11.86 21.78
CA ILE A 240 -10.01 12.80 22.86
C ILE A 240 -8.88 12.20 23.71
N ASP A 241 -7.86 13.00 23.99
CA ASP A 241 -6.65 12.56 24.71
C ASP A 241 -5.93 11.37 24.03
N ASN A 242 -5.77 11.42 22.70
CA ASN A 242 -5.15 10.38 21.87
C ASN A 242 -5.79 9.00 22.05
N ARG A 243 -7.11 8.94 22.14
CA ARG A 243 -7.86 7.70 22.39
C ARG A 243 -7.68 6.70 21.26
N VAL A 244 -7.63 7.18 20.02
CA VAL A 244 -7.42 6.32 18.84
C VAL A 244 -6.09 5.60 18.94
N GLU A 245 -5.00 6.33 19.18
CA GLU A 245 -3.66 5.77 19.34
C GLU A 245 -3.59 4.75 20.49
N LYS A 246 -4.20 5.08 21.63
CA LYS A 246 -4.27 4.18 22.80
C LYS A 246 -5.01 2.88 22.48
N LEU A 247 -6.15 2.96 21.80
CA LEU A 247 -6.96 1.80 21.43
C LEU A 247 -6.25 0.92 20.39
N VAL A 248 -5.68 1.52 19.34
CA VAL A 248 -4.90 0.79 18.33
C VAL A 248 -3.72 0.07 18.99
N SER A 249 -2.95 0.77 19.81
CA SER A 249 -1.78 0.20 20.51
C SER A 249 -2.19 -0.95 21.45
N TYR A 250 -3.34 -0.83 22.11
CA TYR A 250 -3.85 -1.88 22.99
C TYR A 250 -4.29 -3.13 22.21
N LEU A 251 -5.04 -2.95 21.12
CA LEU A 251 -5.48 -4.06 20.26
C LEU A 251 -4.30 -4.77 19.56
N GLN A 252 -3.29 -4.02 19.12
CA GLN A 252 -2.08 -4.58 18.53
C GLN A 252 -1.28 -5.43 19.52
N LYS A 253 -1.18 -5.00 20.79
CA LYS A 253 -0.55 -5.80 21.87
C LYS A 253 -1.29 -7.11 22.13
N LEU A 254 -2.58 -7.17 21.84
CA LEU A 254 -3.42 -8.38 21.94
C LEU A 254 -3.38 -9.25 20.68
N GLY A 255 -2.57 -8.90 19.66
CA GLY A 255 -2.36 -9.68 18.45
C GLY A 255 -3.28 -9.34 17.27
N TYR A 256 -4.07 -8.27 17.37
CA TYR A 256 -4.91 -7.81 16.26
C TYR A 256 -4.10 -7.01 15.25
N VAL A 257 -4.42 -7.16 13.97
CA VAL A 257 -4.10 -6.18 12.94
C VAL A 257 -5.19 -5.11 12.98
N ALA A 258 -4.79 -3.85 13.16
CA ALA A 258 -5.71 -2.72 13.27
C ALA A 258 -5.45 -1.68 12.18
N TYR A 259 -6.54 -1.13 11.63
CA TYR A 259 -6.57 -0.09 10.63
C TYR A 259 -7.47 1.05 11.13
N VAL A 260 -7.07 2.30 10.87
CA VAL A 260 -7.83 3.50 11.25
C VAL A 260 -8.26 4.22 9.98
N ASP A 261 -9.56 4.49 9.87
CA ASP A 261 -10.13 5.32 8.83
C ASP A 261 -10.67 6.63 9.41
N LYS A 262 -10.61 7.70 8.61
CA LYS A 262 -11.12 9.02 8.96
C LYS A 262 -11.82 9.64 7.77
N ASN A 263 -13.08 10.02 7.96
CA ASN A 263 -13.82 10.72 6.92
C ASN A 263 -13.18 12.10 6.65
N PRO A 264 -12.70 12.37 5.42
CA PRO A 264 -11.95 13.59 5.11
C PRO A 264 -12.82 14.85 5.21
N ILE A 265 -14.13 14.74 4.95
CA ILE A 265 -15.08 15.85 5.07
C ILE A 265 -15.29 16.21 6.54
N PHE A 266 -15.47 15.21 7.40
CA PHE A 266 -15.60 15.45 8.84
C PHE A 266 -14.32 16.02 9.44
N ALA A 267 -13.15 15.55 8.99
CA ALA A 267 -11.86 16.13 9.37
C ALA A 267 -11.74 17.61 8.97
N GLU A 268 -12.13 17.97 7.73
CA GLU A 268 -12.12 19.36 7.25
C GLU A 268 -13.09 20.25 8.06
N LEU A 269 -14.20 19.69 8.52
CA LEU A 269 -15.20 20.39 9.34
C LEU A 269 -14.80 20.47 10.82
N GLY A 270 -13.70 19.84 11.23
CA GLY A 270 -13.18 19.86 12.60
C GLY A 270 -13.81 18.82 13.54
N PHE A 271 -14.57 17.86 13.02
CA PHE A 271 -15.04 16.73 13.80
C PHE A 271 -13.90 15.71 13.98
N ASN A 272 -13.83 15.10 15.18
CA ASN A 272 -12.73 14.21 15.53
C ASN A 272 -13.13 12.73 15.66
N HIS A 273 -14.05 12.30 14.79
CA HIS A 273 -14.51 10.91 14.73
C HIS A 273 -13.59 10.09 13.84
N HIS A 274 -13.28 8.87 14.27
CA HIS A 274 -12.47 7.92 13.54
C HIS A 274 -13.11 6.53 13.62
N MET A 275 -12.96 5.75 12.56
CA MET A 275 -13.27 4.33 12.61
C MET A 275 -11.99 3.54 12.89
N ILE A 276 -12.03 2.67 13.88
CA ILE A 276 -10.99 1.67 14.12
C ILE A 276 -11.57 0.31 13.74
N TYR A 277 -10.90 -0.36 12.81
CA TYR A 277 -11.19 -1.73 12.44
C TYR A 277 -10.05 -2.63 12.87
N ALA A 278 -10.35 -3.74 13.52
CA ALA A 278 -9.33 -4.67 14.00
C ALA A 278 -9.75 -6.12 13.78
N LYS A 279 -8.85 -7.00 13.36
CA LYS A 279 -9.10 -8.44 13.26
C LYS A 279 -7.88 -9.26 13.64
N ILE A 280 -8.11 -10.47 14.13
CA ILE A 280 -7.06 -11.47 14.31
C ILE A 280 -6.64 -11.97 12.91
N PRO A 281 -5.35 -11.96 12.54
CA PRO A 281 -4.90 -12.46 11.25
C PRO A 281 -5.12 -13.98 11.15
N GLU A 282 -5.89 -14.44 10.17
CA GLU A 282 -6.00 -15.86 9.86
C GLU A 282 -4.73 -16.36 9.13
N PRO A 283 -4.27 -17.61 9.36
CA PRO A 283 -3.22 -18.21 8.55
C PRO A 283 -3.70 -18.33 7.08
N THR A 284 -3.08 -17.56 6.20
CA THR A 284 -3.56 -17.29 4.84
C THR A 284 -3.47 -18.52 3.93
N ILE A 285 -4.62 -19.07 3.50
CA ILE A 285 -4.75 -19.76 2.21
C ILE A 285 -5.51 -18.79 1.29
N VAL A 286 -4.81 -18.24 0.30
CA VAL A 286 -5.41 -17.30 -0.66
C VAL A 286 -6.34 -18.07 -1.61
N ARG A 287 -7.65 -17.88 -1.48
CA ARG A 287 -8.61 -18.07 -2.57
C ARG A 287 -9.48 -16.82 -2.66
N GLN A 288 -9.29 -16.06 -3.73
CA GLN A 288 -10.12 -14.91 -4.06
C GLN A 288 -11.49 -15.38 -4.56
N HIS A 289 -12.57 -14.87 -3.96
CA HIS A 289 -13.89 -14.84 -4.59
C HIS A 289 -14.45 -13.41 -4.47
N GLU A 290 -14.59 -12.77 -5.63
CA GLU A 290 -15.42 -11.59 -5.90
C GLU A 290 -16.91 -11.96 -5.65
N GLU A 291 -17.80 -11.15 -5.06
CA GLU A 291 -18.45 -9.90 -5.53
C GLU A 291 -19.45 -9.47 -4.40
N GLN A 292 -19.78 -8.20 -4.09
CA GLN A 292 -20.59 -7.27 -4.88
C GLN A 292 -20.69 -5.86 -4.22
N ASN A 293 -20.22 -4.82 -4.91
CA ASN A 293 -20.68 -3.42 -4.78
C ASN A 293 -20.58 -2.75 -6.17
N ASN A 294 -21.42 -3.22 -7.10
CA ASN A 294 -21.18 -3.15 -8.55
C ASN A 294 -21.18 -1.75 -9.22
N HIS A 295 -21.43 -0.65 -8.53
CA HIS A 295 -21.42 0.69 -9.16
C HIS A 295 -20.21 1.55 -8.81
N GLU A 296 -19.79 1.60 -7.55
CA GLU A 296 -18.57 2.31 -7.15
C GLU A 296 -17.32 1.50 -7.53
N ASN A 297 -17.33 0.18 -7.30
CA ASN A 297 -16.29 -0.72 -7.82
C ASN A 297 -16.15 -0.63 -9.33
N TYR A 298 -17.23 -0.32 -10.04
CA TYR A 298 -17.19 -0.18 -11.49
C TYR A 298 -16.62 1.18 -11.95
N ILE A 299 -16.82 2.26 -11.19
CA ILE A 299 -16.18 3.55 -11.48
C ILE A 299 -14.68 3.46 -11.18
N GLU A 300 -14.30 2.88 -10.04
CA GLU A 300 -12.90 2.69 -9.65
C GLU A 300 -12.20 1.70 -10.57
N ALA A 301 -12.79 0.54 -10.85
CA ALA A 301 -12.24 -0.43 -11.81
C ALA A 301 -12.12 0.18 -13.20
N ARG A 302 -13.07 1.02 -13.62
CA ARG A 302 -12.99 1.73 -14.90
C ARG A 302 -11.86 2.75 -14.92
N GLN A 303 -11.68 3.53 -13.85
CA GLN A 303 -10.57 4.48 -13.73
C GLN A 303 -9.23 3.76 -13.72
N TYR A 304 -9.11 2.67 -12.95
CA TYR A 304 -7.93 1.82 -12.91
C TYR A 304 -7.65 1.19 -14.29
N PHE A 305 -8.67 0.61 -14.93
CA PHE A 305 -8.56 0.02 -16.26
C PHE A 305 -8.14 1.04 -17.32
N TYR A 306 -8.74 2.24 -17.32
CA TYR A 306 -8.29 3.32 -18.21
C TYR A 306 -6.89 3.81 -17.86
N GLY A 307 -6.48 3.76 -16.59
CA GLY A 307 -5.10 3.96 -16.15
C GLY A 307 -4.13 2.95 -16.78
N LEU A 308 -4.48 1.66 -16.79
CA LEU A 308 -3.71 0.60 -17.44
C LEU A 308 -3.61 0.80 -18.95
N LEU A 309 -4.73 1.09 -19.62
CA LEU A 309 -4.73 1.39 -21.06
C LEU A 309 -3.88 2.63 -21.37
N ALA A 310 -4.00 3.69 -20.56
CA ALA A 310 -3.18 4.89 -20.69
C ALA A 310 -1.69 4.59 -20.46
N GLY A 311 -1.35 3.69 -19.53
CA GLY A 311 0.01 3.17 -19.35
C GLY A 311 0.56 2.55 -20.64
N GLY A 312 -0.21 1.65 -21.28
CA GLY A 312 0.16 1.08 -22.58
C GLY A 312 0.31 2.13 -23.69
N VAL A 313 -0.55 3.15 -23.72
CA VAL A 313 -0.44 4.27 -24.67
C VAL A 313 0.84 5.06 -24.45
N ARG A 314 1.21 5.37 -23.20
CA ARG A 314 2.46 6.08 -22.87
C ARG A 314 3.68 5.31 -23.36
N VAL A 315 3.70 3.99 -23.20
CA VAL A 315 4.77 3.14 -23.73
C VAL A 315 4.83 3.22 -25.25
N LYS A 316 3.69 3.15 -25.96
CA LYS A 316 3.67 3.29 -27.43
C LYS A 316 4.09 4.68 -27.92
N LEU A 317 3.77 5.73 -27.17
CA LEU A 317 4.28 7.08 -27.46
C LEU A 317 5.81 7.13 -27.31
N LEU A 318 6.36 6.58 -26.22
CA LEU A 318 7.80 6.53 -26.00
C LEU A 318 8.53 5.68 -27.05
N GLU A 319 7.99 4.51 -27.38
CA GLU A 319 8.45 3.64 -28.47
C GLU A 319 8.60 4.40 -29.78
N SER A 320 7.55 5.13 -30.19
CA SER A 320 7.60 5.92 -31.42
C SER A 320 8.63 7.05 -31.38
N MET A 321 8.94 7.62 -30.20
CA MET A 321 10.00 8.63 -30.09
C MET A 321 11.38 8.00 -30.32
N PHE A 322 11.60 6.76 -29.87
CA PHE A 322 12.83 6.02 -30.11
C PHE A 322 12.94 5.54 -31.57
N GLU A 323 11.87 4.97 -32.14
CA GLU A 323 11.88 4.44 -33.50
C GLU A 323 12.00 5.52 -34.58
N LEU A 324 11.42 6.69 -34.34
CA LEU A 324 11.53 7.85 -35.23
C LEU A 324 12.78 8.69 -34.96
N ASP A 325 13.67 8.27 -34.04
CA ASP A 325 14.86 9.00 -33.63
C ASP A 325 14.57 10.47 -33.22
N LEU A 326 13.39 10.74 -32.64
CA LEU A 326 12.96 12.09 -32.31
C LEU A 326 13.96 12.81 -31.41
N PHE A 327 14.52 12.10 -30.43
CA PHE A 327 15.50 12.64 -29.49
C PHE A 327 16.74 13.21 -30.18
N ARG A 328 17.18 12.61 -31.29
CA ARG A 328 18.36 13.05 -32.04
C ARG A 328 18.21 14.48 -32.55
N LEU A 329 16.99 14.92 -32.87
CA LEU A 329 16.75 16.30 -33.31
C LEU A 329 17.17 17.31 -32.23
N PHE A 330 16.99 16.97 -30.96
CA PHE A 330 17.20 17.88 -29.84
C PHE A 330 18.62 17.88 -29.27
N ASN A 331 19.54 17.08 -29.81
CA ASN A 331 20.93 17.04 -29.35
C ASN A 331 21.63 18.39 -29.55
N ASP A 332 21.39 19.05 -30.67
CA ASP A 332 22.10 20.27 -31.08
C ASP A 332 21.22 21.53 -31.03
N ARG A 333 19.92 21.38 -30.80
CA ARG A 333 18.96 22.49 -30.75
C ARG A 333 17.97 22.35 -29.60
N PRO A 334 17.69 23.43 -28.86
CA PRO A 334 16.77 23.39 -27.72
C PRO A 334 15.29 23.23 -28.15
N TYR A 335 14.97 23.52 -29.41
CA TYR A 335 13.61 23.38 -29.95
C TYR A 335 13.59 23.17 -31.46
N TRP A 336 12.43 22.75 -31.98
CA TRP A 336 12.12 22.67 -33.41
C TRP A 336 10.70 23.14 -33.71
N LEU A 337 10.47 23.73 -34.89
CA LEU A 337 9.13 24.10 -35.34
C LEU A 337 8.33 22.85 -35.75
N GLU A 338 7.01 22.87 -35.57
CA GLU A 338 6.11 21.75 -35.90
C GLU A 338 6.33 21.24 -37.34
N ASN A 339 6.36 22.15 -38.30
CA ASN A 339 6.53 21.81 -39.72
C ASN A 339 7.93 21.25 -40.03
N GLU A 340 8.96 21.65 -39.29
CA GLU A 340 10.31 21.13 -39.46
C GLU A 340 10.39 19.68 -38.96
N ILE A 341 9.85 19.40 -37.77
CA ILE A 341 9.78 18.04 -37.22
C ILE A 341 9.04 17.13 -38.21
N ILE A 342 7.87 17.56 -38.70
CA ILE A 342 7.07 16.79 -39.67
C ILE A 342 7.86 16.49 -40.93
N LYS A 343 8.61 17.47 -41.44
CA LYS A 343 9.38 17.32 -42.68
C LYS A 343 10.61 16.42 -42.49
N ILE A 344 11.39 16.64 -41.43
CA ILE A 344 12.65 15.92 -41.17
C ILE A 344 12.38 14.44 -40.86
N LEU A 345 11.32 14.16 -40.09
CA LEU A 345 10.92 12.79 -39.75
C LEU A 345 10.00 12.15 -40.80
N GLU A 346 9.79 12.82 -41.95
CA GLU A 346 8.97 12.34 -43.08
C GLU A 346 7.55 11.89 -42.68
N LEU A 347 6.93 12.61 -41.75
CA LEU A 347 5.66 12.20 -41.15
C LEU A 347 4.46 12.70 -41.94
N LYS A 348 3.38 11.90 -41.95
CA LYS A 348 2.08 12.36 -42.49
C LYS A 348 1.55 13.53 -41.66
N PRO A 349 1.34 14.74 -42.23
CA PRO A 349 1.15 15.97 -41.44
C PRO A 349 0.05 15.90 -40.37
N VAL A 350 -1.15 15.45 -40.74
CA VAL A 350 -2.28 15.38 -39.78
C VAL A 350 -2.02 14.40 -38.65
N ARG A 351 -1.33 13.27 -38.92
CA ARG A 351 -1.01 12.26 -37.91
C ARG A 351 0.10 12.76 -36.98
N ALA A 352 1.10 13.40 -37.55
CA ALA A 352 2.22 13.98 -36.81
C ALA A 352 1.76 15.06 -35.82
N LYS A 353 0.85 15.95 -36.24
CA LYS A 353 0.28 16.97 -35.33
C LYS A 353 -0.46 16.35 -34.15
N LYS A 354 -1.23 15.27 -34.39
CA LYS A 354 -1.92 14.51 -33.32
C LYS A 354 -0.92 13.85 -32.38
N TRP A 355 0.13 13.24 -32.93
CA TRP A 355 1.19 12.60 -32.16
C TRP A 355 1.95 13.61 -31.28
N LEU A 356 2.42 14.71 -31.86
CA LEU A 356 3.09 15.79 -31.13
C LEU A 356 2.19 16.40 -30.04
N HIS A 357 0.89 16.52 -30.30
CA HIS A 357 -0.07 16.93 -29.27
C HIS A 357 -0.15 15.94 -28.11
N LEU A 358 -0.24 14.63 -28.37
CA LEU A 358 -0.26 13.60 -27.33
C LEU A 358 1.05 13.55 -26.54
N LEU A 359 2.20 13.71 -27.20
CA LEU A 359 3.49 13.85 -26.51
C LEU A 359 3.52 15.05 -25.57
N CYS A 360 2.79 16.13 -25.87
CA CYS A 360 2.62 17.24 -24.93
C CYS A 360 1.66 16.93 -23.77
N CYS A 361 0.55 16.22 -24.03
CA CYS A 361 -0.39 15.82 -22.98
C CYS A 361 0.28 14.93 -21.91
N GLU A 362 1.18 14.05 -22.34
CA GLU A 362 1.96 13.17 -21.45
C GLU A 362 3.30 13.77 -21.01
N ASN A 363 3.53 15.06 -21.27
CA ASN A 363 4.72 15.81 -20.84
C ASN A 363 6.06 15.20 -21.31
N PHE A 364 6.07 14.51 -22.45
CA PHE A 364 7.28 14.14 -23.18
C PHE A 364 7.84 15.34 -23.96
N LEU A 365 6.96 16.20 -24.50
CA LEU A 365 7.34 17.45 -25.16
C LEU A 365 6.63 18.62 -24.47
N LYS A 366 7.24 19.81 -24.52
CA LYS A 366 6.56 21.06 -24.17
C LYS A 366 6.31 21.87 -25.43
N LYS A 367 5.04 22.20 -25.66
CA LYS A 367 4.63 23.08 -26.77
C LYS A 367 5.07 24.52 -26.47
N ILE A 368 5.68 25.17 -27.45
CA ILE A 368 6.14 26.56 -27.38
C ILE A 368 5.68 27.35 -28.61
N THR A 369 5.73 28.67 -28.49
CA THR A 369 5.39 29.61 -29.58
C THR A 369 6.63 30.39 -29.96
N ILE A 370 6.98 30.38 -31.25
CA ILE A 370 8.13 31.12 -31.80
C ILE A 370 7.61 32.02 -32.92
N GLY A 371 7.54 33.32 -32.65
CA GLY A 371 6.80 34.25 -33.50
C GLY A 371 5.33 33.85 -33.61
N ALA A 372 4.85 33.60 -34.84
CA ALA A 372 3.50 33.12 -35.12
C ALA A 372 3.40 31.59 -35.31
N GLN A 373 4.50 30.85 -35.09
CA GLN A 373 4.58 29.42 -35.38
C GLN A 373 4.60 28.59 -34.09
N THR A 374 4.07 27.37 -34.18
CA THR A 374 4.15 26.37 -33.12
C THR A 374 5.49 25.65 -33.19
N GLY A 375 6.16 25.49 -32.05
CA GLY A 375 7.34 24.64 -31.89
C GLY A 375 7.25 23.74 -30.66
N TYR A 376 8.25 22.89 -30.51
CA TYR A 376 8.34 21.90 -29.44
C TYR A 376 9.76 21.84 -28.88
N GLN A 377 9.87 21.57 -27.59
CA GLN A 377 11.11 21.25 -26.88
C GLN A 377 10.93 19.95 -26.09
N LEU A 378 12.02 19.24 -25.79
CA LEU A 378 11.96 18.14 -24.83
C LEU A 378 11.54 18.66 -23.45
N ALA A 379 10.71 17.91 -22.75
CA ALA A 379 10.33 18.18 -21.37
C ALA A 379 11.15 17.28 -20.42
N LYS A 380 10.51 16.60 -19.46
CA LYS A 380 11.22 15.66 -18.57
C LYS A 380 11.82 14.45 -19.31
N SER A 381 11.38 14.19 -20.54
CA SER A 381 11.86 13.10 -21.40
C SER A 381 13.34 13.21 -21.76
N GLN A 382 13.96 14.38 -21.66
CA GLN A 382 15.42 14.51 -21.83
C GLN A 382 16.20 13.61 -20.85
N LEU A 383 15.64 13.34 -19.65
CA LEU A 383 16.23 12.44 -18.66
C LEU A 383 16.27 10.98 -19.14
N LEU A 384 15.42 10.62 -20.11
CA LEU A 384 15.38 9.26 -20.68
C LEU A 384 16.60 8.97 -21.58
N LEU A 385 17.34 10.00 -21.99
CA LEU A 385 18.59 9.82 -22.73
C LEU A 385 19.73 9.33 -21.84
N GLY A 386 19.67 9.62 -20.53
CA GLY A 386 20.70 9.26 -19.55
C GLY A 386 22.06 9.92 -19.79
N ASP A 387 22.97 9.73 -18.85
CA ASP A 387 24.40 10.04 -19.00
C ASP A 387 25.19 8.74 -19.22
N GLY A 388 26.29 8.78 -19.98
CA GLY A 388 27.27 7.68 -20.00
C GLY A 388 27.03 6.51 -20.95
N GLY A 389 26.19 6.66 -21.99
CA GLY A 389 26.15 5.72 -23.12
C GLY A 389 25.23 4.49 -22.98
N TRP A 390 24.51 4.35 -21.85
CA TRP A 390 23.43 3.36 -21.68
C TRP A 390 22.12 4.06 -21.25
N GLY A 391 21.48 4.78 -22.18
CA GLY A 391 20.21 5.46 -21.93
C GLY A 391 19.02 4.50 -21.85
N PHE A 392 17.86 4.98 -21.39
CA PHE A 392 16.63 4.18 -21.27
C PHE A 392 16.19 3.54 -22.61
N LYS A 393 16.65 4.07 -23.75
CA LYS A 393 16.48 3.45 -25.07
C LYS A 393 17.04 2.03 -25.11
N GLN A 394 18.24 1.80 -24.58
CA GLN A 394 18.86 0.47 -24.64
C GLN A 394 18.13 -0.49 -23.71
N TYR A 395 17.74 -0.04 -22.51
CA TYR A 395 16.86 -0.81 -21.63
C TYR A 395 15.55 -1.19 -22.34
N TYR A 396 14.93 -0.24 -23.03
CA TYR A 396 13.72 -0.46 -23.82
C TYR A 396 13.93 -1.48 -24.97
N ASP A 397 14.98 -1.32 -25.76
CA ASP A 397 15.31 -2.22 -26.88
C ASP A 397 15.59 -3.66 -26.39
N PHE A 398 16.21 -3.82 -25.23
CA PHE A 398 16.61 -5.12 -24.70
C PHE A 398 15.51 -5.84 -23.91
N TYR A 399 14.87 -5.15 -22.97
CA TYR A 399 13.84 -5.74 -22.11
C TYR A 399 12.48 -5.65 -22.80
N TRP A 400 12.05 -4.45 -23.16
CA TRP A 400 10.65 -4.25 -23.55
C TRP A 400 10.32 -4.79 -24.93
N GLN A 401 11.08 -4.42 -25.97
CA GLN A 401 10.78 -4.79 -27.36
C GLN A 401 10.68 -6.30 -27.58
N ARG A 402 11.48 -7.10 -26.88
CA ARG A 402 11.44 -8.56 -27.02
C ARG A 402 10.15 -9.13 -26.45
N MET A 403 9.83 -8.76 -25.21
CA MET A 403 8.66 -9.26 -24.49
C MET A 403 7.35 -8.70 -25.03
N ALA A 404 7.32 -7.42 -25.42
CA ALA A 404 6.12 -6.74 -25.90
C ALA A 404 5.57 -7.33 -27.20
N ASN A 405 6.42 -8.04 -27.94
CA ASN A 405 6.04 -8.74 -29.16
C ASN A 405 5.63 -10.20 -28.90
N GLU A 406 5.82 -10.72 -27.67
CA GLU A 406 5.33 -12.05 -27.27
C GLU A 406 3.85 -12.02 -26.91
N LYS A 407 3.16 -13.13 -27.18
CA LYS A 407 1.80 -13.33 -26.68
C LYS A 407 1.85 -14.06 -25.36
N LEU A 408 1.93 -13.31 -24.26
CA LEU A 408 2.05 -13.86 -22.90
C LEU A 408 1.07 -15.00 -22.60
N SER A 409 -0.21 -14.86 -22.98
CA SER A 409 -1.23 -15.91 -22.77
C SER A 409 -0.95 -17.23 -23.51
N SER A 410 -0.18 -17.19 -24.59
CA SER A 410 0.31 -18.39 -25.30
C SER A 410 1.52 -18.99 -24.59
N ILE A 411 2.46 -18.15 -24.14
CA ILE A 411 3.64 -18.57 -23.38
C ILE A 411 3.26 -19.29 -22.09
N LEU A 412 2.37 -18.69 -21.29
CA LEU A 412 1.85 -19.27 -20.04
C LEU A 412 1.13 -20.62 -20.20
N ARG A 413 0.79 -21.01 -21.43
CA ARG A 413 0.28 -22.35 -21.71
C ARG A 413 1.45 -23.26 -21.96
N PHE A 414 1.94 -23.30 -23.20
CA PHE A 414 3.00 -24.21 -23.66
C PHE A 414 3.64 -23.74 -24.98
N THR A 415 3.52 -22.45 -25.33
CA THR A 415 4.20 -21.93 -26.52
C THR A 415 5.59 -21.45 -26.11
N ASP A 416 6.62 -21.93 -26.78
CA ASP A 416 7.96 -21.43 -26.53
C ASP A 416 8.07 -19.95 -26.92
N PRO A 417 8.78 -19.12 -26.14
CA PRO A 417 9.04 -17.74 -26.53
C PRO A 417 9.86 -17.71 -27.82
N ARG A 418 9.66 -16.68 -28.67
CA ARG A 418 10.45 -16.55 -29.91
C ARG A 418 11.93 -16.32 -29.63
N PHE A 419 12.26 -15.90 -28.42
CA PHE A 419 13.61 -15.74 -27.93
C PHE A 419 13.76 -16.49 -26.61
N HIS A 420 14.74 -17.38 -26.53
CA HIS A 420 15.04 -18.18 -25.35
C HIS A 420 16.38 -17.74 -24.76
N VAL A 421 16.43 -17.58 -23.44
CA VAL A 421 17.68 -17.42 -22.69
C VAL A 421 17.93 -18.70 -21.93
N THR A 422 19.03 -19.37 -22.23
CA THR A 422 19.49 -20.58 -21.56
C THR A 422 20.46 -20.23 -20.45
N TRP A 423 20.28 -20.86 -19.29
CA TRP A 423 21.27 -20.83 -18.23
C TRP A 423 21.54 -22.24 -17.67
N PRO A 424 22.81 -22.71 -17.65
CA PRO A 424 24.00 -22.03 -18.16
C PRO A 424 23.97 -21.89 -19.71
N PRO A 425 24.65 -20.89 -20.28
CA PRO A 425 24.83 -20.78 -21.73
C PRO A 425 25.52 -22.04 -22.26
N GLN A 426 24.97 -22.60 -23.34
CA GLN A 426 25.41 -23.89 -23.88
C GLN A 426 26.58 -23.76 -24.86
N ASN A 427 26.85 -22.55 -25.34
CA ASN A 427 27.92 -22.25 -26.29
C ASN A 427 28.48 -20.84 -26.09
N ALA A 428 29.58 -20.56 -26.79
CA ALA A 428 30.28 -19.28 -26.70
C ALA A 428 29.47 -18.09 -27.22
N GLU A 429 28.52 -18.31 -28.15
CA GLU A 429 27.67 -17.24 -28.68
C GLU A 429 26.64 -16.80 -27.63
N GLU A 430 25.98 -17.75 -26.98
CA GLU A 430 25.08 -17.51 -25.85
C GLU A 430 25.79 -16.84 -24.67
N ALA A 431 27.00 -17.33 -24.32
CA ALA A 431 27.80 -16.70 -23.27
C ALA A 431 28.16 -15.25 -23.65
N ASN A 432 28.64 -15.01 -24.88
CA ASN A 432 28.99 -13.67 -25.33
C ASN A 432 27.77 -12.73 -25.39
N PHE A 433 26.59 -13.26 -25.71
CA PHE A 433 25.34 -12.51 -25.65
C PHE A 433 24.99 -12.07 -24.23
N LEU A 434 25.00 -13.01 -23.27
CA LEU A 434 24.74 -12.74 -21.86
C LEU A 434 25.74 -11.73 -21.30
N GLU A 435 27.03 -11.90 -21.59
CA GLU A 435 28.06 -11.00 -21.09
C GLU A 435 27.96 -9.60 -21.70
N THR A 436 27.72 -9.50 -23.02
CA THR A 436 27.48 -8.20 -23.66
C THR A 436 26.32 -7.46 -23.02
N TRP A 437 25.27 -8.18 -22.60
CA TRP A 437 24.15 -7.60 -21.87
C TRP A 437 24.59 -7.12 -20.48
N MET A 438 25.27 -7.96 -19.69
CA MET A 438 25.74 -7.61 -18.35
C MET A 438 26.69 -6.40 -18.35
N THR A 439 27.63 -6.34 -19.30
CA THR A 439 28.62 -5.26 -19.45
C THR A 439 27.97 -3.92 -19.73
N LYS A 440 27.00 -3.88 -20.66
CA LYS A 440 26.34 -2.64 -21.06
C LYS A 440 25.54 -2.00 -19.92
N THR A 441 25.07 -2.79 -18.96
CA THR A 441 24.28 -2.31 -17.82
C THR A 441 25.10 -2.14 -16.54
N ALA A 442 26.43 -2.33 -16.58
CA ALA A 442 27.25 -2.38 -15.37
C ALA A 442 27.53 -1.00 -14.76
N THR A 443 27.58 0.07 -15.57
CA THR A 443 28.03 1.41 -15.13
C THR A 443 27.25 1.96 -13.93
N PRO A 444 25.89 1.95 -13.90
CA PRO A 444 25.17 2.44 -12.73
C PRO A 444 25.46 1.63 -11.46
N LEU A 445 25.68 0.32 -11.57
CA LEU A 445 26.02 -0.54 -10.44
C LEU A 445 27.44 -0.29 -9.93
N ILE A 446 28.39 -0.03 -10.83
CA ILE A 446 29.75 0.40 -10.45
C ILE A 446 29.70 1.69 -9.64
N GLN A 447 28.89 2.67 -10.06
CA GLN A 447 28.69 3.91 -9.32
C GLN A 447 28.04 3.66 -7.95
N THR A 448 27.03 2.78 -7.89
CA THR A 448 26.43 2.35 -6.61
C THR A 448 27.50 1.75 -5.69
N LEU A 449 28.33 0.83 -6.17
CA LEU A 449 29.38 0.22 -5.36
C LEU A 449 30.34 1.25 -4.78
N PHE A 450 30.82 2.21 -5.59
CA PHE A 450 31.68 3.30 -5.12
C PHE A 450 31.00 4.23 -4.11
N ALA A 451 29.68 4.39 -4.18
CA ALA A 451 28.93 5.24 -3.26
C ALA A 451 28.59 4.57 -1.91
N TYR A 452 28.60 3.23 -1.87
CA TYR A 452 28.19 2.47 -0.68
C TYR A 452 29.34 1.78 0.05
N LEU A 453 30.45 1.50 -0.63
CA LEU A 453 31.57 0.74 -0.07
C LEU A 453 32.87 1.56 -0.08
N ASP A 454 33.56 1.58 1.05
CA ASP A 454 34.94 2.05 1.11
C ASP A 454 35.88 0.90 0.74
N PHE A 455 36.38 0.92 -0.50
CA PHE A 455 37.26 -0.15 -0.98
C PHE A 455 38.68 -0.11 -0.38
N ASN A 456 39.09 0.97 0.30
CA ASN A 456 40.44 1.07 0.87
C ASN A 456 40.69 0.07 2.02
N GLN A 457 39.63 -0.49 2.61
CA GLN A 457 39.75 -1.47 3.70
C GLN A 457 39.98 -2.90 3.21
N TYR A 458 39.87 -3.15 1.90
CA TYR A 458 39.98 -4.48 1.31
C TYR A 458 41.28 -4.65 0.52
N HIS A 459 41.80 -5.88 0.46
CA HIS A 459 42.98 -6.20 -0.36
C HIS A 459 42.69 -7.32 -1.37
N SER A 460 41.79 -8.24 -1.02
CA SER A 460 41.41 -9.42 -1.79
C SER A 460 39.90 -9.51 -1.94
N ILE A 461 39.40 -9.45 -3.17
CA ILE A 461 37.97 -9.48 -3.50
C ILE A 461 37.66 -10.69 -4.39
N LEU A 462 36.57 -11.39 -4.11
CA LEU A 462 35.97 -12.36 -5.03
C LEU A 462 34.70 -11.74 -5.63
N ASP A 463 34.67 -11.61 -6.96
CA ASP A 463 33.51 -11.17 -7.73
C ASP A 463 32.81 -12.40 -8.30
N VAL A 464 31.75 -12.86 -7.62
CA VAL A 464 31.02 -14.09 -7.98
C VAL A 464 30.02 -13.76 -9.07
N GLY A 465 30.04 -14.52 -10.17
CA GLY A 465 29.26 -14.19 -11.35
C GLY A 465 29.68 -12.86 -11.99
N GLY A 466 30.95 -12.47 -11.85
CA GLY A 466 31.47 -11.13 -12.22
C GLY A 466 31.49 -10.79 -13.73
N GLY A 467 30.72 -11.52 -14.52
CA GLY A 467 30.57 -11.34 -15.95
C GLY A 467 31.89 -11.41 -16.73
N ASP A 468 32.06 -10.51 -17.70
CA ASP A 468 33.31 -10.27 -18.44
C ASP A 468 34.40 -9.54 -17.62
N GLY A 469 34.20 -9.36 -16.32
CA GLY A 469 35.14 -8.65 -15.44
C GLY A 469 35.10 -7.13 -15.55
N THR A 470 34.09 -6.53 -16.18
CA THR A 470 33.94 -5.05 -16.25
C THR A 470 33.96 -4.38 -14.89
N ILE A 471 33.23 -4.93 -13.90
CA ILE A 471 33.21 -4.41 -12.52
C ILE A 471 34.60 -4.54 -11.89
N ALA A 472 35.21 -5.74 -11.95
CA ALA A 472 36.55 -5.98 -11.46
C ALA A 472 37.60 -5.02 -12.07
N CYS A 473 37.52 -4.76 -13.39
CA CYS A 473 38.41 -3.82 -14.07
C CYS A 473 38.26 -2.40 -13.55
N ALA A 474 37.02 -1.92 -13.38
CA ALA A 474 36.75 -0.59 -12.85
C ALA A 474 37.26 -0.43 -11.42
N LEU A 475 37.00 -1.41 -10.54
CA LEU A 475 37.49 -1.42 -9.16
C LEU A 475 39.02 -1.43 -9.12
N ALA A 476 39.67 -2.28 -9.91
CA ALA A 476 41.13 -2.36 -9.96
C ALA A 476 41.75 -1.06 -10.50
N GLN A 477 41.14 -0.38 -11.48
CA GLN A 477 41.63 0.90 -11.99
C GLN A 477 41.52 2.01 -10.94
N ALA A 478 40.40 2.07 -10.21
CA ALA A 478 40.18 3.06 -9.15
C ALA A 478 41.05 2.80 -7.90
N TYR A 479 41.31 1.54 -7.57
CA TYR A 479 42.05 1.14 -6.37
C TYR A 479 43.25 0.22 -6.73
N PRO A 480 44.45 0.80 -6.95
CA PRO A 480 45.62 0.07 -7.43
C PRO A 480 46.09 -1.11 -6.55
N HIS A 481 45.79 -1.07 -5.24
CA HIS A 481 46.19 -2.07 -4.26
C HIS A 481 45.32 -3.33 -4.27
N LEU A 482 44.12 -3.29 -4.87
CA LEU A 482 43.21 -4.42 -4.90
C LEU A 482 43.74 -5.57 -5.76
N LYS A 483 43.59 -6.78 -5.24
CA LYS A 483 43.64 -8.03 -6.00
C LYS A 483 42.22 -8.60 -6.07
N ILE A 484 41.77 -8.90 -7.28
CA ILE A 484 40.39 -9.32 -7.53
C ILE A 484 40.41 -10.67 -8.23
N THR A 485 39.54 -11.57 -7.83
CA THR A 485 39.29 -12.82 -8.54
C THR A 485 37.87 -12.79 -9.07
N VAL A 486 37.69 -12.92 -10.38
CA VAL A 486 36.37 -13.11 -11.00
C VAL A 486 36.08 -14.60 -11.02
N TYR A 487 35.00 -15.02 -10.35
CA TYR A 487 34.49 -16.38 -10.43
C TYR A 487 33.33 -16.41 -11.42
N ASN A 488 33.41 -17.20 -12.48
CA ASN A 488 32.35 -17.29 -13.49
C ASN A 488 32.36 -18.64 -14.22
N LEU A 489 31.30 -18.95 -14.97
CA LEU A 489 31.20 -20.16 -15.79
C LEU A 489 32.35 -20.27 -16.80
N PRO A 490 32.74 -21.48 -17.23
CA PRO A 490 33.92 -21.67 -18.08
C PRO A 490 34.00 -20.82 -19.35
N GLU A 491 32.89 -20.66 -20.10
CA GLU A 491 32.90 -19.82 -21.32
C GLU A 491 32.96 -18.32 -20.98
N SER A 492 32.19 -17.87 -20.00
CA SER A 492 32.24 -16.48 -19.52
C SER A 492 33.60 -16.12 -18.90
N ALA A 493 34.24 -17.07 -18.21
CA ALA A 493 35.58 -16.91 -17.67
C ALA A 493 36.62 -16.64 -18.76
N LYS A 494 36.52 -17.30 -19.93
CA LYS A 494 37.39 -17.01 -21.09
C LYS A 494 37.17 -15.59 -21.62
N ILE A 495 35.92 -15.14 -21.68
CA ILE A 495 35.57 -13.77 -22.09
C ILE A 495 36.18 -12.77 -21.10
N ALA A 496 36.02 -13.00 -19.79
CA ALA A 496 36.61 -12.16 -18.75
C ALA A 496 38.14 -12.08 -18.86
N GLN A 497 38.82 -13.22 -19.03
CA GLN A 497 40.28 -13.26 -19.21
C GLN A 497 40.73 -12.39 -20.39
N LYS A 498 40.04 -12.47 -21.53
CA LYS A 498 40.34 -11.68 -22.72
C LYS A 498 40.13 -10.19 -22.49
N HIS A 499 39.02 -9.81 -21.84
CA HIS A 499 38.73 -8.41 -21.53
C HIS A 499 39.76 -7.83 -20.54
N ILE A 500 40.04 -8.54 -19.44
CA ILE A 500 41.05 -8.16 -18.44
C ILE A 500 42.44 -7.99 -19.08
N ALA A 501 42.83 -8.89 -19.99
CA ALA A 501 44.10 -8.79 -20.71
C ALA A 501 44.14 -7.58 -21.65
N THR A 502 43.02 -7.26 -22.32
CA THR A 502 42.89 -6.05 -23.16
C THR A 502 43.05 -4.78 -22.34
N MET A 503 42.59 -4.79 -21.09
CA MET A 503 42.75 -3.70 -20.13
C MET A 503 44.13 -3.68 -19.44
N GLY A 504 44.99 -4.69 -19.66
CA GLY A 504 46.32 -4.80 -19.07
C GLY A 504 46.33 -5.10 -17.57
N LEU A 505 45.26 -5.70 -17.03
CA LEU A 505 45.04 -5.88 -15.59
C LEU A 505 45.32 -7.30 -15.05
N GLN A 506 45.83 -8.20 -15.88
CA GLN A 506 46.05 -9.62 -15.56
C GLN A 506 46.97 -9.91 -14.36
N LYS A 507 47.79 -8.94 -13.93
CA LYS A 507 48.64 -9.08 -12.73
C LYS A 507 47.87 -8.88 -11.42
N ARG A 508 46.68 -8.27 -11.50
CA ARG A 508 45.86 -7.86 -10.34
C ARG A 508 44.48 -8.51 -10.35
N ILE A 509 44.00 -8.90 -11.53
CA ILE A 509 42.74 -9.61 -11.68
C ILE A 509 43.03 -11.02 -12.18
N SER A 510 42.65 -12.03 -11.38
CA SER A 510 42.62 -13.43 -11.76
C SER A 510 41.20 -13.87 -12.10
N VAL A 511 41.06 -14.95 -12.88
CA VAL A 511 39.75 -15.52 -13.22
C VAL A 511 39.75 -16.99 -12.79
N PHE A 512 38.70 -17.38 -12.07
CA PHE A 512 38.44 -18.75 -11.64
C PHE A 512 37.19 -19.25 -12.38
N ALA A 513 37.37 -20.27 -13.23
CA ALA A 513 36.26 -20.91 -13.91
C ALA A 513 35.59 -21.91 -12.96
N GLY A 514 34.27 -21.79 -12.75
CA GLY A 514 33.50 -22.69 -11.90
C GLY A 514 32.00 -22.58 -12.15
N ASP A 515 31.25 -23.55 -11.65
CA ASP A 515 29.78 -23.57 -11.71
C ASP A 515 29.24 -23.69 -10.28
N PHE A 516 28.72 -22.61 -9.71
CA PHE A 516 28.26 -22.60 -8.33
C PHE A 516 27.02 -23.49 -8.09
N ILE A 517 26.35 -23.95 -9.16
CA ILE A 517 25.26 -24.94 -9.06
C ILE A 517 25.86 -26.27 -8.63
N GLN A 518 27.00 -26.66 -9.22
CA GLN A 518 27.70 -27.92 -9.00
C GLN A 518 28.75 -27.84 -7.88
N ASP A 519 29.46 -26.72 -7.79
CA ASP A 519 30.53 -26.50 -6.83
C ASP A 519 29.95 -26.37 -5.42
N GLU A 520 30.66 -26.92 -4.43
CA GLU A 520 30.27 -26.86 -3.01
C GLU A 520 31.02 -25.76 -2.23
N GLN A 521 32.08 -25.18 -2.80
CA GLN A 521 32.92 -24.19 -2.14
C GLN A 521 33.48 -23.18 -3.13
N PHE A 522 33.60 -21.92 -2.69
CA PHE A 522 34.40 -20.92 -3.38
C PHE A 522 35.88 -21.01 -2.96
N PRO A 523 36.82 -20.48 -3.76
CA PRO A 523 38.18 -20.28 -3.29
C PRO A 523 38.19 -19.44 -2.00
N SER A 524 39.07 -19.78 -1.05
CA SER A 524 39.12 -19.12 0.27
C SER A 524 40.16 -17.99 0.33
N GLY A 525 40.03 -17.12 1.34
CA GLY A 525 41.03 -16.12 1.68
C GLY A 525 40.72 -14.71 1.17
N PHE A 526 39.44 -14.40 0.96
CA PHE A 526 38.98 -13.08 0.53
C PHE A 526 38.57 -12.20 1.72
N ASP A 527 38.78 -10.89 1.58
CA ASP A 527 38.32 -9.88 2.53
C ASP A 527 36.90 -9.42 2.20
N LEU A 528 36.51 -9.49 0.92
CA LEU A 528 35.19 -9.14 0.42
C LEU A 528 34.74 -10.15 -0.63
N ILE A 529 33.48 -10.58 -0.56
CA ILE A 529 32.81 -11.33 -1.62
C ILE A 529 31.65 -10.47 -2.15
N LEU A 530 31.62 -10.26 -3.45
CA LEU A 530 30.60 -9.48 -4.15
C LEU A 530 29.62 -10.41 -4.87
N PHE A 531 28.34 -10.13 -4.70
CA PHE A 531 27.26 -10.62 -5.55
C PHE A 531 26.56 -9.42 -6.19
N VAL A 532 26.76 -9.23 -7.49
CA VAL A 532 26.16 -8.10 -8.23
C VAL A 532 25.21 -8.63 -9.28
N ARG A 533 23.90 -8.57 -9.02
CA ARG A 533 22.84 -9.22 -9.83
C ARG A 533 23.11 -10.70 -10.06
N VAL A 534 23.24 -11.44 -8.97
CA VAL A 534 23.49 -12.89 -9.00
C VAL A 534 22.48 -13.62 -8.13
N LEU A 535 22.29 -13.19 -6.88
CA LEU A 535 21.40 -13.88 -5.96
C LEU A 535 19.94 -13.74 -6.37
N TRP A 536 19.62 -12.65 -7.07
CA TRP A 536 18.30 -12.37 -7.63
C TRP A 536 17.76 -13.50 -8.51
N ASP A 537 18.62 -14.12 -9.31
CA ASP A 537 18.27 -15.16 -10.29
C ASP A 537 17.73 -16.46 -9.67
N TRP A 538 17.87 -16.61 -8.35
CA TRP A 538 17.77 -17.91 -7.70
C TRP A 538 16.70 -17.97 -6.60
N ASP A 539 16.22 -19.18 -6.35
CA ASP A 539 15.35 -19.48 -5.22
C ASP A 539 16.06 -19.31 -3.86
N GLU A 540 15.29 -19.42 -2.77
CA GLU A 540 15.83 -19.27 -1.42
C GLU A 540 16.91 -20.32 -1.08
N SER A 541 16.70 -21.57 -1.50
CA SER A 541 17.64 -22.67 -1.21
C SER A 541 19.02 -22.39 -1.80
N ARG A 542 19.04 -21.98 -3.07
CA ARG A 542 20.25 -21.69 -3.81
C ARG A 542 20.92 -20.41 -3.29
N LYS A 543 20.17 -19.35 -2.98
CA LYS A 543 20.71 -18.15 -2.33
C LYS A 543 21.43 -18.49 -1.02
N ARG A 544 20.79 -19.31 -0.17
CA ARG A 544 21.39 -19.78 1.09
C ARG A 544 22.65 -20.61 0.84
N LYS A 545 22.67 -21.47 -0.19
CA LYS A 545 23.88 -22.22 -0.58
C LYS A 545 25.02 -21.25 -0.91
N LEU A 546 24.79 -20.29 -1.80
CA LEU A 546 25.80 -19.31 -2.23
C LEU A 546 26.30 -18.45 -1.07
N LEU A 547 25.41 -17.97 -0.20
CA LEU A 547 25.78 -17.20 0.98
C LEU A 547 26.57 -18.04 2.00
N ASN A 548 26.27 -19.32 2.16
CA ASN A 548 27.07 -20.23 2.99
C ASN A 548 28.48 -20.45 2.41
N MET A 549 28.58 -20.67 1.10
CA MET A 549 29.87 -20.78 0.40
C MET A 549 30.68 -19.50 0.61
N ALA A 550 30.05 -18.33 0.49
CA ALA A 550 30.69 -17.04 0.76
C ALA A 550 31.17 -16.91 2.21
N TYR A 551 30.33 -17.29 3.18
CA TYR A 551 30.71 -17.31 4.60
C TYR A 551 31.95 -18.16 4.83
N HIS A 552 32.07 -19.32 4.18
CA HIS A 552 33.21 -20.22 4.40
C HIS A 552 34.49 -19.73 3.72
N ALA A 553 34.39 -19.09 2.56
CA ALA A 553 35.50 -18.53 1.81
C ALA A 553 36.09 -17.24 2.41
N LEU A 554 35.29 -16.47 3.16
CA LEU A 554 35.71 -15.22 3.79
C LEU A 554 36.71 -15.44 4.93
N LYS A 555 37.70 -14.56 5.02
CA LYS A 555 38.54 -14.41 6.22
C LYS A 555 37.67 -13.99 7.41
N LYS A 556 38.21 -14.13 8.63
CA LYS A 556 37.56 -13.60 9.84
C LYS A 556 37.38 -12.08 9.70
N LYS A 557 36.19 -11.55 10.02
CA LYS A 557 35.79 -10.14 9.77
C LYS A 557 35.76 -9.74 8.29
N GLY A 558 35.74 -10.71 7.38
CA GLY A 558 35.50 -10.43 5.97
C GLY A 558 34.04 -10.05 5.73
N HIS A 559 33.77 -9.37 4.62
CA HIS A 559 32.44 -8.87 4.30
C HIS A 559 31.84 -9.58 3.09
N VAL A 560 30.51 -9.67 3.06
CA VAL A 560 29.75 -9.99 1.87
C VAL A 560 28.91 -8.77 1.48
N ALA A 561 28.93 -8.40 0.20
CA ALA A 561 28.11 -7.32 -0.32
C ALA A 561 27.21 -7.82 -1.45
N ILE A 562 25.91 -7.55 -1.32
CA ILE A 562 24.88 -7.86 -2.31
C ILE A 562 24.46 -6.54 -2.96
N CYS A 563 24.68 -6.39 -4.26
CA CYS A 563 24.34 -5.18 -5.01
C CYS A 563 23.28 -5.47 -6.07
N GLU A 564 22.02 -5.25 -5.69
CA GLU A 564 20.83 -5.59 -6.48
C GLU A 564 19.72 -4.56 -6.20
N GLY A 565 18.57 -4.70 -6.85
CA GLY A 565 17.39 -3.88 -6.61
C GLY A 565 16.50 -4.56 -5.57
N PHE A 566 15.99 -3.78 -4.62
CA PHE A 566 15.09 -4.29 -3.58
C PHE A 566 13.69 -3.71 -3.78
N LYS A 567 12.67 -4.57 -3.64
CA LYS A 567 11.25 -4.26 -3.91
C LYS A 567 10.78 -2.95 -3.29
N GLU A 568 11.11 -2.73 -2.03
CA GLU A 568 10.68 -1.58 -1.24
C GLU A 568 11.38 -0.27 -1.65
N LEU A 569 12.42 -0.36 -2.49
CA LEU A 569 13.24 0.78 -2.91
C LEU A 569 13.05 1.08 -4.41
N CYS A 570 12.71 0.09 -5.24
CA CYS A 570 12.48 0.29 -6.68
C CYS A 570 11.45 -0.70 -7.28
N TYR A 571 10.19 -0.64 -6.82
CA TYR A 571 9.14 -1.58 -7.20
C TYR A 571 8.96 -1.76 -8.72
N ASP A 572 8.85 -0.67 -9.48
CA ASP A 572 8.57 -0.72 -10.93
C ASP A 572 9.69 -1.39 -11.74
N LEU A 573 10.94 -1.17 -11.34
CA LEU A 573 12.10 -1.82 -11.94
C LEU A 573 12.10 -3.31 -11.64
N CYS A 574 11.92 -3.67 -10.36
CA CYS A 574 11.79 -5.07 -9.97
C CYS A 574 10.66 -5.75 -10.74
N LEU A 575 9.53 -5.05 -10.98
CA LEU A 575 8.36 -5.65 -11.63
C LEU A 575 8.64 -5.93 -13.11
N THR A 576 9.34 -4.99 -13.76
CA THR A 576 9.77 -5.14 -15.14
C THR A 576 10.75 -6.30 -15.29
N TRP A 577 11.65 -6.48 -14.32
CA TRP A 577 12.55 -7.63 -14.30
C TRP A 577 11.82 -8.94 -14.02
N GLU A 578 10.98 -9.03 -12.99
CA GLU A 578 10.14 -10.22 -12.71
C GLU A 578 9.40 -10.69 -13.96
N TYR A 579 8.76 -9.74 -14.66
CA TYR A 579 8.05 -10.01 -15.89
C TYR A 579 8.94 -10.63 -16.99
N SER A 580 10.21 -10.25 -17.05
CA SER A 580 11.17 -10.80 -18.02
C SER A 580 11.58 -12.24 -17.75
N TYR A 581 11.52 -12.71 -16.50
CA TYR A 581 11.83 -14.10 -16.16
C TYR A 581 10.70 -15.07 -16.55
N ILE A 582 9.49 -14.59 -16.83
CA ILE A 582 8.40 -15.45 -17.33
C ILE A 582 8.78 -16.16 -18.64
N PHE A 583 9.73 -15.60 -19.39
CA PHE A 583 10.18 -16.14 -20.68
C PHE A 583 11.47 -16.98 -20.57
N ALA A 584 11.92 -17.32 -19.35
CA ALA A 584 13.13 -18.09 -19.13
C ALA A 584 12.99 -19.07 -17.95
N ASP A 585 12.88 -20.36 -18.26
CA ASP A 585 12.55 -21.42 -17.28
C ASP A 585 13.74 -21.83 -16.39
N ASP A 586 14.97 -21.50 -16.77
CA ASP A 586 16.19 -21.92 -16.05
C ASP A 586 16.45 -21.17 -14.73
N PHE A 587 15.64 -20.15 -14.43
CA PHE A 587 15.79 -19.27 -13.28
C PHE A 587 14.73 -19.50 -12.20
N GLY A 588 14.94 -18.94 -11.01
CA GLY A 588 14.00 -19.04 -9.90
C GLY A 588 12.64 -18.40 -10.18
N THR A 589 11.58 -18.93 -9.57
CA THR A 589 10.20 -18.44 -9.73
C THR A 589 9.87 -17.19 -8.92
N GLU A 590 10.74 -16.82 -7.99
CA GLU A 590 10.56 -15.67 -7.09
C GLU A 590 11.82 -14.82 -7.12
N VAL A 591 11.92 -13.98 -8.13
CA VAL A 591 13.05 -13.05 -8.22
C VAL A 591 12.71 -11.78 -7.40
N PHE A 592 11.45 -11.45 -7.18
CA PHE A 592 10.99 -10.29 -6.41
C PHE A 592 11.36 -10.37 -4.91
N LYS A 593 12.40 -9.64 -4.45
CA LYS A 593 12.89 -9.73 -3.06
C LYS A 593 13.05 -8.38 -2.35
N THR A 594 12.96 -8.42 -1.03
CA THR A 594 13.20 -7.28 -0.12
C THR A 594 14.59 -7.35 0.50
N SER A 595 15.11 -6.21 0.97
CA SER A 595 16.38 -6.20 1.69
C SER A 595 16.29 -6.98 3.02
N ASP A 596 15.13 -7.02 3.65
CA ASP A 596 14.91 -7.71 4.93
C ASP A 596 14.96 -9.24 4.79
N GLU A 597 14.46 -9.81 3.68
CA GLU A 597 14.62 -11.23 3.38
C GLU A 597 16.09 -11.64 3.34
N TYR A 598 16.94 -10.84 2.68
CA TYR A 598 18.39 -11.07 2.66
C TYR A 598 19.04 -10.91 4.03
N LYS A 599 18.64 -9.90 4.82
CA LYS A 599 19.17 -9.71 6.19
C LYS A 599 18.88 -10.92 7.07
N VAL A 600 17.64 -11.45 7.02
CA VAL A 600 17.26 -12.65 7.78
C VAL A 600 18.10 -13.86 7.34
N MET A 601 18.28 -14.07 6.03
CA MET A 601 19.12 -15.16 5.51
C MET A 601 20.59 -15.03 5.98
N LEU A 602 21.16 -13.83 5.89
CA LEU A 602 22.53 -13.54 6.33
C LEU A 602 22.71 -13.81 7.83
N GLN A 603 21.79 -13.33 8.66
CA GLN A 603 21.82 -13.54 10.12
C GLN A 603 21.74 -15.02 10.50
N GLN A 604 20.90 -15.80 9.81
CA GLN A 604 20.77 -17.24 10.06
C GLN A 604 22.03 -18.02 9.71
N ILE A 605 22.82 -17.55 8.74
CA ILE A 605 24.11 -18.16 8.35
C ILE A 605 25.23 -17.78 9.33
N GLY A 606 25.07 -16.66 10.05
CA GLY A 606 26.04 -16.17 11.03
C GLY A 606 26.68 -14.83 10.67
N PHE A 607 26.25 -14.20 9.57
CA PHE A 607 26.68 -12.83 9.25
C PHE A 607 25.97 -11.79 10.13
N THR A 608 26.63 -10.66 10.34
CA THR A 608 26.06 -9.47 10.98
C THR A 608 25.85 -8.37 9.94
N PRO A 609 24.59 -8.04 9.57
CA PRO A 609 24.31 -6.94 8.65
C PRO A 609 24.84 -5.60 9.16
N ILE A 610 25.53 -4.85 8.30
CA ILE A 610 26.08 -3.53 8.60
C ILE A 610 25.12 -2.48 8.02
N PRO A 611 24.66 -1.50 8.82
CA PRO A 611 23.90 -0.37 8.30
C PRO A 611 24.75 0.43 7.30
N THR A 612 24.29 0.53 6.06
CA THR A 612 24.91 1.40 5.05
C THR A 612 24.48 2.84 5.26
N GLN A 613 25.43 3.76 5.42
CA GLN A 613 25.17 5.18 5.75
C GLN A 613 24.66 6.02 4.56
N SER A 614 24.72 5.48 3.33
CA SER A 614 24.35 6.20 2.12
C SER A 614 22.83 6.22 1.94
N THR A 615 22.26 7.43 1.85
CA THR A 615 20.90 7.60 1.31
C THR A 615 20.96 7.20 -0.17
N PRO A 616 20.10 6.31 -0.68
CA PRO A 616 20.09 5.99 -2.10
C PRO A 616 19.92 7.29 -2.88
N ALA A 617 20.86 7.58 -3.78
CA ALA A 617 20.57 8.55 -4.82
C ALA A 617 19.32 8.07 -5.53
N SER A 618 18.31 8.94 -5.70
CA SER A 618 16.95 8.59 -6.18
C SER A 618 16.86 7.95 -7.57
N HIS A 619 18.00 7.58 -8.18
CA HIS A 619 18.14 7.21 -9.57
C HIS A 619 19.07 6.02 -9.86
N THR A 620 19.68 5.37 -8.84
CA THR A 620 20.53 4.19 -9.10
C THR A 620 19.72 2.88 -9.04
N PRO A 621 19.87 1.98 -10.03
CA PRO A 621 19.09 0.73 -10.13
C PRO A 621 19.48 -0.34 -9.10
N GLY A 622 20.57 -0.13 -8.35
CA GLY A 622 21.03 -1.04 -7.32
C GLY A 622 21.33 -0.33 -6.01
N ILE A 623 21.18 -1.07 -4.91
CA ILE A 623 21.52 -0.70 -3.54
C ILE A 623 22.40 -1.82 -2.98
N VAL A 624 23.34 -1.47 -2.10
CA VAL A 624 24.23 -2.44 -1.48
C VAL A 624 23.70 -2.84 -0.12
N LEU A 625 23.52 -4.14 0.11
CA LEU A 625 23.41 -4.73 1.44
C LEU A 625 24.77 -5.31 1.83
N LEU A 626 25.36 -4.81 2.91
CA LEU A 626 26.67 -5.22 3.42
C LEU A 626 26.51 -6.02 4.73
N ALA A 627 27.26 -7.08 4.91
CA ALA A 627 27.31 -7.84 6.17
C ALA A 627 28.72 -8.39 6.48
N GLU A 628 29.04 -8.51 7.77
CA GLU A 628 30.32 -9.01 8.27
C GLU A 628 30.23 -10.46 8.77
N LYS A 629 31.27 -11.25 8.52
CA LYS A 629 31.46 -12.60 9.07
C LYS A 629 32.00 -12.60 10.49
#